data_AF-A0A951SVY5-F1
#
_entry.id   AF-A0A951SVY5-F1
#
_cell.length_a   1.000
_cell.length_b   1.000
_cell.length_c   1.000
_cell.angle_alpha   90.00
_cell.angle_beta   90.00
_cell.angle_gamma   90.00
#
_symmetry.space_group_name_H-M   'P 1'
#
loop_
_entity.id
_entity.type
_entity.pdbx_description
1 polymer ?
#
loop_
_entity_poly.entity_id
_entity_poly.type
_entity_poly.pdbx_seq_one_letter_code
_entity_poly.pdbx_strand_id
1 'polypeptide(L)' 'MLTPQSAGQTYEEVRLSWDEGFFLRSISMKSKSGDVVTIKVNSVTKVASLPVSLFSYKAPPGSRTVDNPLNQRN' A
#
# COMPACT_ATOMS: atom_id res chain seq x y z
N MET A 1 13.51 12.51 -0.59
CA MET A 1 12.38 12.74 0.34
C MET A 1 11.22 13.24 -0.50
N LEU A 2 10.07 12.57 -0.46
CA LEU A 2 8.87 13.05 -1.13
C LEU A 2 7.99 13.72 -0.06
N THR A 3 7.75 15.01 -0.23
CA THR A 3 6.89 15.80 0.67
C THR A 3 5.58 16.09 -0.06
N PRO A 4 4.45 15.57 0.40
CA PRO A 4 3.19 15.78 -0.30
C PRO A 4 2.62 17.19 -0.06
N GLN A 5 2.13 17.87 -1.11
CA GLN A 5 1.71 19.29 -1.04
C GLN A 5 0.19 19.54 -0.93
N SER A 6 -0.65 18.53 -0.65
CA SER A 6 -2.12 18.74 -0.57
C SER A 6 -2.68 18.70 0.86
N ALA A 7 -3.71 19.51 1.12
CA ALA A 7 -4.27 19.73 2.46
C ALA A 7 -4.93 18.49 3.12
N GLY A 8 -5.23 17.43 2.34
CA GLY A 8 -5.86 16.19 2.82
C GLY A 8 -4.92 15.03 3.15
N GLN A 9 -3.60 15.26 3.17
CA GLN A 9 -2.63 14.17 3.33
C GLN A 9 -2.58 13.67 4.78
N THR A 10 -2.71 12.35 4.96
CA THR A 10 -2.54 11.67 6.26
C THR A 10 -1.07 11.65 6.71
N TYR A 11 -0.15 11.61 5.75
CA TYR A 11 1.29 11.50 5.99
C TYR A 11 2.03 12.78 5.57
N GLU A 12 2.94 13.24 6.42
CA GLU A 12 3.79 14.40 6.16
C GLU A 12 5.11 14.03 5.49
N GLU A 13 5.57 12.79 5.67
CA GLU A 13 6.80 12.30 5.07
C GLU A 13 6.67 10.85 4.63
N VAL A 14 7.17 10.55 3.43
CA VAL A 14 7.34 9.18 2.93
C VAL A 14 8.80 8.98 2.51
N ARG A 15 9.44 7.95 3.07
CA ARG A 15 10.79 7.51 2.74
C ARG A 15 10.73 6.15 2.07
N LEU A 16 11.32 6.04 0.89
CA LEU A 16 11.49 4.80 0.15
C LEU A 16 12.97 4.42 0.19
N SER A 17 13.25 3.15 0.48
CA SER A 17 14.59 2.58 0.40
C SER A 17 14.62 1.53 -0.69
N TRP A 18 15.62 1.62 -1.57
CA TRP A 18 15.89 0.68 -2.64
C TRP A 18 17.26 0.03 -2.41
N ASP A 19 17.46 -1.19 -2.91
CA ASP A 19 18.78 -1.80 -2.99
C ASP A 19 19.48 -1.48 -4.32
N GLU A 20 20.73 -1.95 -4.48
CA GLU A 20 21.53 -1.78 -5.69
C GLU A 20 20.88 -2.40 -6.94
N GLY A 21 19.96 -3.35 -6.75
CA GLY A 21 19.18 -3.98 -7.82
C GLY A 21 17.90 -3.21 -8.18
N PHE A 22 17.72 -2.00 -7.63
CA PHE A 22 16.51 -1.19 -7.74
C PHE A 22 15.25 -1.91 -7.21
N PHE A 23 15.40 -2.83 -6.25
CA PHE A 23 14.26 -3.44 -5.57
C PHE A 23 13.89 -2.66 -4.32
N LEU A 24 12.59 -2.50 -4.10
CA LEU A 24 12.07 -1.82 -2.92
C LEU A 24 12.37 -2.66 -1.67
N ARG A 25 13.01 -2.06 -0.67
CA ARG A 25 13.38 -2.69 0.61
C ARG A 25 12.49 -2.24 1.76
N SER A 26 12.12 -0.96 1.79
CA SER A 26 11.21 -0.47 2.81
C SER A 26 10.47 0.79 2.40
N ILE A 27 9.27 0.94 2.96
CA ILE A 27 8.47 2.15 2.93
C ILE A 27 8.33 2.62 4.39
N SER A 28 8.78 3.83 4.70
CA SER A 28 8.55 4.46 6.01
C SER A 28 7.67 5.69 5.83
N MET A 29 6.59 5.77 6.58
CA MET A 29 5.60 6.84 6.49
C MET A 29 5.45 7.49 7.86
N LYS A 30 5.59 8.81 7.92
CA LYS A 30 5.36 9.60 9.12
C LYS A 30 4.02 10.33 8.98
N SER A 31 3.09 10.09 9.90
CA SER A 31 1.81 10.78 9.94
C SER A 31 1.98 12.20 10.52
N LYS A 32 0.98 13.05 10.29
CA LYS A 32 0.91 14.37 10.96
C LYS A 32 0.75 14.27 12.48
N SER A 33 0.25 13.14 13.00
CA SER A 33 0.21 12.88 14.45
C SER A 33 1.59 12.55 15.04
N GLY A 34 2.59 12.34 14.19
CA GLY A 34 3.95 11.98 14.59
C GLY A 34 4.22 10.47 14.58
N ASP A 35 3.20 9.64 14.36
CA ASP A 35 3.35 8.19 14.28
C ASP A 35 4.16 7.80 13.04
N VAL A 36 5.04 6.80 13.19
CA VAL A 36 5.86 6.29 12.10
C VAL A 36 5.52 4.83 11.86
N VAL A 37 5.11 4.51 10.63
CA VAL A 37 4.86 3.15 10.17
C VAL A 37 5.95 2.77 9.18
N THR A 38 6.65 1.67 9.43
CA THR A 38 7.66 1.12 8.52
C THR A 38 7.24 -0.26 8.03
N ILE A 39 7.15 -0.40 6.71
CA ILE A 39 6.90 -1.67 6.00
C ILE A 39 8.23 -2.14 5.44
N LYS A 40 8.68 -3.34 5.82
CA LYS A 40 9.87 -3.99 5.26
C LYS A 40 9.46 -5.00 4.20
N VAL A 41 10.09 -4.91 3.04
CA VAL A 41 9.84 -5.77 1.88
C VAL A 41 11.06 -6.67 1.68
N ASN A 42 10.82 -7.98 1.61
CA ASN A 42 11.84 -9.00 1.39
C ASN A 42 11.40 -9.95 0.28
N SER A 43 12.35 -10.70 -0.28
CA SER A 43 12.08 -11.76 -1.27
C SER A 43 11.34 -11.28 -2.53
N VAL A 44 11.71 -10.09 -3.02
CA VAL A 44 11.14 -9.55 -4.26
C VAL A 44 11.65 -10.36 -5.45
N THR A 45 10.71 -10.87 -6.27
CA THR A 45 11.02 -11.61 -7.48
C THR A 45 10.30 -10.99 -8.66
N LYS A 46 10.97 -10.91 -9.81
CA LYS A 46 10.35 -10.49 -11.07
C LYS A 46 9.63 -11.68 -11.69
N VAL A 47 8.36 -11.51 -12.03
CA VAL A 47 7.55 -12.54 -12.71
C VAL A 47 7.08 -12.01 -14.05
N ALA A 48 6.95 -12.89 -15.05
CA ALA A 48 6.52 -12.51 -16.39
C ALA A 48 5.04 -12.07 -16.44
N SER A 49 4.21 -12.61 -15.56
CA SER A 49 2.82 -12.24 -15.38
C SER A 49 2.38 -12.47 -13.94
N LEU A 50 1.40 -11.68 -13.48
CA LEU A 50 0.74 -11.89 -12.20
C LEU A 50 -0.56 -12.66 -12.42
N PRO A 51 -0.87 -13.67 -11.60
CA PRO A 51 -2.15 -14.36 -11.70
C PRO A 51 -3.29 -13.39 -11.36
N VAL A 52 -4.32 -13.36 -12.21
CA VAL A 52 -5.50 -12.48 -12.07
C VAL A 52 -6.18 -12.67 -10.71
N SER A 53 -6.07 -13.87 -10.12
CA SER A 53 -6.63 -14.19 -8.82
C SER A 53 -6.14 -13.31 -7.67
N LEU A 54 -4.93 -12.74 -7.77
CA LEU A 54 -4.41 -11.78 -6.77
C LEU A 54 -5.24 -10.49 -6.71
N PHE A 55 -5.96 -10.18 -7.79
CA PHE A 55 -6.81 -9.00 -7.92
C PHE A 55 -8.30 -9.33 -7.81
N SER A 56 -8.65 -10.60 -7.53
CA SER A 56 -10.02 -11.01 -7.28
C SER A 56 -10.20 -11.31 -5.80
N TYR A 57 -11.06 -10.53 -5.12
CA TYR A 57 -11.47 -10.85 -3.76
C TYR A 57 -12.72 -11.74 -3.81
N LYS A 58 -12.67 -12.88 -3.11
CA LYS A 58 -13.85 -13.69 -2.80
C LYS A 58 -13.89 -13.89 -1.30
N ALA A 59 -14.96 -13.44 -0.68
CA ALA A 59 -15.15 -13.60 0.75
C ALA A 59 -15.21 -15.10 1.11
N PRO A 60 -14.47 -15.56 2.14
CA PRO A 60 -14.56 -16.94 2.59
C PRO A 60 -15.99 -17.32 3.04
N PRO A 61 -16.39 -18.61 2.99
CA PRO A 61 -17.70 -19.05 3.49
C PRO A 61 -17.94 -18.61 4.94
N GLY A 62 -19.16 -18.13 5.23
CA GLY A 62 -19.52 -17.60 6.55
C GLY A 62 -19.08 -16.15 6.83
N SER A 63 -18.35 -15.52 5.91
CA SER A 63 -18.02 -14.10 6.00
C SER A 63 -19.27 -13.24 5.85
N ARG A 64 -19.36 -12.17 6.65
CA ARG A 64 -20.35 -11.11 6.45
C ARG A 64 -19.71 -10.02 5.61
N THR A 65 -20.16 -9.87 4.37
CA THR A 65 -19.76 -8.75 3.50
C THR A 65 -20.68 -7.56 3.77
N VAL A 66 -20.10 -6.38 3.94
CA VAL A 66 -20.85 -5.13 4.00
C VAL A 66 -20.58 -4.39 2.70
N ASP A 67 -21.60 -4.24 1.88
CA ASP A 67 -21.49 -3.42 0.68
C ASP A 67 -21.39 -1.96 1.09
N ASN A 68 -20.30 -1.29 0.71
CA ASN A 68 -20.14 0.13 0.96
C ASN A 68 -20.95 0.91 -0.09
N PRO A 69 -22.04 1.61 0.30
CA PRO A 69 -22.89 2.35 -0.64
C PRO A 69 -22.17 3.52 -1.33
N LEU A 70 -20.98 3.92 -0.87
CA LEU A 70 -20.16 4.96 -1.50
C LEU A 70 -19.35 4.46 -2.72
N ASN A 71 -19.23 3.14 -2.92
CA ASN A 71 -18.46 2.57 -4.03
C ASN A 71 -19.27 2.47 -5.34
N GLN A 72 -20.56 2.84 -5.35
CA GLN A 72 -21.47 2.68 -6.50
C GLN A 72 -21.70 3.97 -7.32
N ARG A 73 -21.06 5.09 -6.99
CA ARG A 73 -21.15 6.33 -7.79
C ARG A 73 -19.91 6.48 -8.67
N ASN A 74 -19.95 5.87 -9.86
CA ASN A 74 -19.26 6.32 -11.08
C ASN A 74 -19.94 5.69 -12.29
#